data_AF-L8JS84-F1
#
_entry.id   AF-L8JS84-F1
#
_cell.length_a   1.000
_cell.length_b   1.000
_cell.length_c   1.000
_cell.angle_alpha   90.00
_cell.angle_beta   90.00
_cell.angle_gamma   90.00
#
_symmetry.space_group_name_H-M   'P 1'
#
loop_
_entity.id
_entity.type
_entity.pdbx_description
1 polymer ?
#
loop_
_entity_poly.entity_id
_entity_poly.type
_entity_poly.pdbx_seq_one_letter_code
_entity_poly.pdbx_strand_id
1 'polypeptide(L)'
;MAIKYNTRTGEKTVNAKAAQLRDYVLKPKLKGIRCTSCGGSSEFTFHQHQGYVGSGSVDWEFHSCCPDFETKVLEKLGMNR
;
A
#
# COMPACT_ATOMS: atom_id res chain seq x y z
N MET A 1 -14.26 4.17 6.63
CA MET A 1 -13.21 4.94 5.91
C MET A 1 -12.72 4.20 4.67
N ALA A 2 -12.17 4.94 3.69
CA ALA A 2 -11.54 4.39 2.50
C ALA A 2 -10.01 4.38 2.66
N ILE A 3 -9.36 3.39 2.05
CA ILE A 3 -7.90 3.31 1.94
C ILE A 3 -7.46 4.27 0.83
N LYS A 4 -6.55 5.19 1.15
CA LYS A 4 -5.94 6.09 0.17
C LYS A 4 -4.66 5.47 -0.38
N TYR A 5 -4.32 5.83 -1.61
CA TYR A 5 -3.11 5.37 -2.28
C TYR A 5 -2.34 6.61 -2.74
N ASN A 6 -1.19 6.85 -2.15
CA ASN A 6 -0.34 8.00 -2.40
C ASN A 6 0.95 7.55 -3.07
N THR A 7 1.32 8.17 -4.19
CA THR A 7 2.51 7.79 -4.95
C THR A 7 3.54 8.89 -4.84
N ARG A 8 4.65 8.63 -4.13
CA ARG A 8 5.78 9.55 -3.96
C ARG A 8 6.95 9.11 -4.84
N THR A 9 6.74 9.09 -6.16
CA THR A 9 7.76 8.59 -7.11
C THR A 9 8.02 9.57 -8.24
N GLY A 10 9.30 9.82 -8.54
CA GLY A 10 9.73 10.85 -9.50
C GLY A 10 9.74 10.41 -10.96
N GLU A 11 10.03 9.13 -11.25
CA GLU A 11 10.09 8.61 -12.62
C GLU A 11 8.73 8.02 -13.09
N LYS A 12 8.38 8.25 -14.36
CA LYS A 12 7.15 7.70 -14.98
C LYS A 12 7.04 6.18 -14.85
N THR A 13 8.16 5.48 -15.02
CA THR A 13 8.27 4.02 -14.93
C THR A 13 7.90 3.50 -13.54
N VAL A 14 8.28 4.26 -12.51
CA VAL A 14 8.03 3.94 -11.10
C VAL A 14 6.56 4.20 -10.75
N ASN A 15 5.97 5.28 -11.27
CA ASN A 15 4.54 5.55 -11.17
C ASN A 15 3.69 4.44 -11.81
N ALA A 16 4.10 3.93 -12.99
CA ALA A 16 3.39 2.84 -13.66
C ALA A 16 3.42 1.54 -12.84
N LYS A 17 4.56 1.20 -12.25
CA LYS A 17 4.70 0.04 -11.35
C LYS A 17 3.91 0.22 -10.05
N ALA A 18 3.90 1.41 -9.47
CA ALA A 18 3.07 1.71 -8.30
C ALA A 18 1.58 1.52 -8.60
N ALA A 19 1.13 1.97 -9.78
CA ALA A 19 -0.24 1.75 -10.24
C ALA A 19 -0.55 0.26 -10.44
N GLN A 20 0.38 -0.51 -11.02
CA GLN A 20 0.23 -1.96 -11.16
C GLN A 20 0.11 -2.67 -9.80
N LEU A 21 1.00 -2.36 -8.85
CA LEU A 21 0.94 -2.88 -7.49
C LEU A 21 -0.40 -2.55 -6.81
N ARG A 22 -0.85 -1.30 -6.94
CA ARG A 22 -2.16 -0.87 -6.43
C ARG A 22 -3.30 -1.67 -7.04
N ASP A 23 -3.38 -1.72 -8.37
CA ASP A 23 -4.56 -2.21 -9.07
C ASP A 23 -4.62 -3.75 -9.15
N TYR A 24 -3.48 -4.43 -9.26
CA TYR A 24 -3.41 -5.89 -9.39
C TYR A 24 -3.17 -6.63 -8.07
N VAL A 25 -2.51 -5.99 -7.09
CA VAL A 25 -2.15 -6.66 -5.83
C VAL A 25 -3.02 -6.13 -4.68
N LEU A 26 -2.98 -4.82 -4.42
CA LEU A 26 -3.59 -4.25 -3.22
C LEU A 26 -5.11 -4.15 -3.31
N LYS A 27 -5.66 -3.51 -4.36
CA LYS A 27 -7.10 -3.34 -4.53
C LYS A 27 -7.89 -4.66 -4.47
N PRO A 28 -7.53 -5.73 -5.19
CA PRO A 28 -8.30 -6.97 -5.14
C PRO A 28 -8.21 -7.65 -3.78
N LYS A 29 -7.02 -7.66 -3.14
CA LYS A 29 -6.84 -8.27 -1.81
C LYS A 29 -7.54 -7.50 -0.69
N LEU A 30 -7.58 -6.16 -0.79
CA LEU A 30 -8.16 -5.28 0.22
C LEU A 30 -9.61 -4.86 -0.12
N LYS A 31 -10.20 -5.47 -1.16
CA LYS A 31 -11.57 -5.19 -1.57
C LYS A 31 -12.54 -5.52 -0.43
N GLY A 32 -13.35 -4.55 -0.05
CA GLY A 32 -14.37 -4.71 1.00
C GLY A 32 -13.85 -4.54 2.44
N ILE A 33 -12.55 -4.32 2.63
CA ILE A 33 -11.97 -4.05 3.95
C ILE A 33 -12.23 -2.59 4.33
N ARG A 34 -12.68 -2.36 5.57
CA ARG A 34 -12.93 -1.03 6.14
C ARG A 34 -12.54 -1.00 7.61
N CYS A 35 -11.89 0.07 8.09
CA CYS A 35 -11.78 0.31 9.54
C CYS A 35 -13.16 0.73 10.03
N THR A 36 -13.70 0.00 11.00
CA THR A 36 -14.93 0.35 11.74
C THR A 36 -14.62 0.98 13.10
N SER A 37 -13.40 0.77 13.61
CA SER A 37 -13.00 1.15 14.97
C SER A 37 -12.52 2.60 15.08
N CYS A 38 -12.03 3.14 13.97
CA CYS A 38 -11.23 4.34 13.97
C CYS A 38 -11.67 5.25 12.83
N GLY A 39 -11.96 6.51 13.15
CA GLY A 39 -12.39 7.53 12.20
C GLY A 39 -11.30 8.00 11.22
N GLY A 40 -10.12 7.38 11.27
CA GLY A 40 -8.95 7.79 10.49
C GLY A 40 -8.96 7.19 9.09
N SER A 41 -8.33 7.90 8.14
CA SER A 41 -7.98 7.31 6.85
C SER A 41 -6.74 6.44 7.00
N SER A 42 -6.69 5.29 6.33
CA SER A 42 -5.44 4.55 6.13
C SER A 42 -4.86 4.85 4.76
N GLU A 43 -3.55 4.84 4.64
CA GLU A 43 -2.87 5.29 3.43
C GLU A 43 -1.74 4.32 3.06
N PHE A 44 -1.71 3.88 1.80
CA PHE A 44 -0.54 3.24 1.21
C PHE A 44 0.32 4.30 0.54
N THR A 45 1.57 4.43 0.94
CA THR A 45 2.54 5.32 0.32
C THR A 45 3.52 4.50 -0.49
N PHE A 46 3.56 4.71 -1.80
CA PHE A 46 4.54 4.08 -2.69
C PHE A 46 5.77 4.96 -2.82
N HIS A 47 6.96 4.37 -2.70
CA HIS A 47 8.22 5.06 -2.89
C HIS A 47 9.16 4.25 -3.80
N GLN A 48 10.06 4.95 -4.47
CA GLN A 48 11.06 4.31 -5.32
C GLN A 48 12.06 3.56 -4.44
N HIS A 49 12.30 2.28 -4.73
CA HIS A 49 13.33 1.50 -4.04
C HIS A 49 14.70 2.15 -4.29
N GLN A 50 15.42 2.50 -3.22
CA GLN A 50 16.73 3.19 -3.31
C GLN A 50 17.94 2.23 -3.23
N GLY A 51 17.75 0.94 -3.51
CA GLY A 51 18.81 -0.08 -3.46
C GLY A 51 19.56 -0.34 -4.78
N TYR A 52 20.76 -0.92 -4.67
CA TYR A 52 21.68 -1.24 -5.79
C TYR A 52 21.09 -2.23 -6.83
N VAL A 53 20.04 -2.97 -6.47
CA VAL A 53 19.52 -4.13 -7.24
C VAL A 53 18.31 -3.80 -8.11
N GLY A 54 17.92 -2.54 -8.24
CA GLY A 54 16.78 -2.22 -9.11
C GLY A 54 16.40 -0.77 -9.12
N SER A 55 17.12 0.02 -9.92
CA SER A 55 16.63 1.27 -10.49
C SER A 55 15.33 1.01 -11.25
N GLY A 56 14.20 1.07 -10.52
CA GLY A 56 12.87 0.83 -11.05
C GLY A 56 11.98 -0.09 -10.20
N SER A 57 12.40 -0.63 -9.07
CA SER A 57 11.48 -1.31 -8.13
C SER A 57 10.70 -0.29 -7.29
N VAL A 58 9.48 -0.65 -6.88
CA VAL A 58 8.60 0.19 -6.05
C VAL A 58 8.34 -0.53 -4.75
N ASP A 59 8.68 0.11 -3.64
CA ASP A 59 8.28 -0.32 -2.31
C ASP A 59 7.01 0.45 -1.89
N TRP A 60 6.37 -0.07 -0.86
CA TRP A 60 5.18 0.56 -0.28
C TRP A 60 5.21 0.48 1.23
N GLU A 61 4.67 1.51 1.86
CA GLU A 61 4.45 1.62 3.29
C GLU A 61 2.96 1.76 3.56
N PHE A 62 2.46 1.05 4.57
CA PHE A 62 1.07 1.16 4.99
C PHE A 62 0.97 1.92 6.30
N HIS A 63 0.36 3.10 6.24
CA HIS A 63 -0.02 3.87 7.42
C HIS A 63 -1.45 3.53 7.78
N SER A 64 -1.60 2.65 8.76
CA SER A 64 -2.90 2.26 9.29
C SER A 64 -3.46 3.35 10.22
N CYS A 65 -4.79 3.46 10.27
CA CYS A 65 -5.47 4.34 11.21
C CYS A 65 -5.63 3.72 12.61
N CYS A 66 -5.45 2.41 12.75
CA CYS A 66 -5.33 1.72 14.02
C CYS A 66 -4.61 0.36 13.86
N PRO A 67 -4.02 -0.19 14.93
CA PRO A 67 -3.29 -1.47 14.88
C PRO A 67 -4.15 -2.66 14.45
N ASP A 68 -5.41 -2.75 14.90
CA ASP A 68 -6.33 -3.82 14.47
C ASP A 68 -6.55 -3.84 12.96
N PHE A 69 -6.64 -2.65 12.36
CA PHE A 69 -6.84 -2.52 10.93
C PHE A 69 -5.56 -2.89 10.17
N GLU A 70 -4.40 -2.52 10.72
CA GLU A 70 -3.10 -2.95 10.22
C GLU A 70 -2.99 -4.46 10.12
N THR A 71 -3.27 -5.16 11.22
CA THR A 71 -3.23 -6.62 11.26
C THR A 71 -4.13 -7.23 10.20
N LYS A 72 -5.40 -6.77 10.11
CA LYS A 72 -6.34 -7.25 9.09
C LYS A 72 -5.85 -7.04 7.66
N VAL A 73 -5.21 -5.91 7.40
CA VAL A 73 -4.65 -5.58 6.08
C VAL A 73 -3.46 -6.49 5.79
N LEU A 74 -2.52 -6.64 6.72
CA LEU A 74 -1.33 -7.49 6.56
C LEU A 74 -1.69 -8.97 6.37
N GLU A 75 -2.64 -9.50 7.16
CA GLU A 75 -3.18 -10.85 7.00
C GLU A 75 -3.75 -11.07 5.58
N LYS A 76 -4.51 -10.10 5.07
CA LYS A 76 -5.09 -10.16 3.72
C LYS A 76 -4.06 -10.05 2.62
N LEU A 77 -2.97 -9.35 2.87
CA LEU A 77 -1.83 -9.31 1.97
C LEU A 77 -1.02 -10.61 2.00
N GLY A 78 -1.23 -11.48 3.01
CA GLY A 78 -0.44 -12.69 3.24
C GLY A 78 0.94 -12.38 3.80
N MET A 79 1.10 -11.18 4.38
CA MET A 79 2.31 -10.77 5.09
C MET A 79 2.11 -11.11 6.56
N ASN A 80 2.37 -12.37 6.92
CA ASN A 80 2.51 -12.75 8.31
C ASN A 80 3.88 -12.26 8.80
N ARG A 81 3.87 -11.51 9.89
CA ARG A 81 5.08 -11.10 10.62
C ARG A 81 5.63 -12.27 11.43
#